data_AF-A0A316P9E7-F1
#
_entry.id   AF-A0A316P9E7-F1
#
_cell.length_a   1.000
_cell.length_b   1.000
_cell.length_c   1.000
_cell.angle_alpha   90.00
_cell.angle_beta   90.00
_cell.angle_gamma   90.00
#
_symmetry.space_group_name_H-M   'P 1'
#
loop_
_entity.id
_entity.type
_entity.pdbx_description
1 polymer ?
#
loop_
_entity_poly.entity_id
_entity_poly.type
_entity_poly.pdbx_seq_one_letter_code
_entity_poly.pdbx_strand_id
1 'polypeptide(L)'
;MSDQFDNRELIIEYLESGCKGGDMGYIGVEIEQFVLDEDGDRVPYIEKHGRLGVRDILEQLSPYYSEVVRNEEGDILSLFRLDSNVTIEPAAQLEVSISPMLSLADVEHEYDNFALRMKQILKPFDYTLVPLGYDPKNHAADLPIIPKPRYHFMDEYFSKLPGMHAERMMRATTSMQVSIDFANEADAVRKLRIATLLGPVFSYLLDNVPVFEGEPNSTPLRRMKVWREVDPARCGAIPGLFDEGFGFAAYADWLLSVPPIFITRPDVHSTGTMTAAEAYADAPMDKADIEHLFSMVWPDVRLKRYVEIRQGDSVPFDVALGYAALIKGIFYGETNLDIIERALGVGEDGIWPYTEQSVEDAIDAVITDELDAVIYGRTLESWIGLLFQIAPDGLGVEADYLEPLMDFKGI
;
A
#
# COMPACT_ATOMS: atom_id res chain seq x y z
N MET A 1 0.95 -19.12 -39.08
CA MET A 1 1.20 -17.75 -38.59
C MET A 1 0.43 -17.68 -37.30
N SER A 2 1.07 -17.99 -36.18
CA SER A 2 0.47 -17.69 -34.87
C SER A 2 0.46 -16.19 -34.78
N ASP A 3 -0.71 -15.59 -34.56
CA ASP A 3 -0.78 -14.17 -34.23
C ASP A 3 0.03 -13.99 -32.95
N GLN A 4 1.25 -13.43 -33.09
CA GLN A 4 2.10 -13.10 -31.97
C GLN A 4 1.48 -11.84 -31.35
N PHE A 5 0.75 -12.04 -30.27
CA PHE A 5 0.21 -10.94 -29.46
C PHE A 5 1.34 -10.31 -28.65
N ASP A 6 1.18 -9.03 -28.34
CA ASP A 6 2.15 -8.26 -27.56
C ASP A 6 1.56 -7.92 -26.19
N ASN A 7 1.85 -8.74 -25.19
CA ASN A 7 1.40 -8.51 -23.81
C ASN A 7 1.95 -7.21 -23.23
N ARG A 8 3.09 -6.73 -23.74
CA ARG A 8 3.66 -5.44 -23.32
C ARG A 8 2.72 -4.30 -23.71
N GLU A 9 2.23 -4.30 -24.94
CA GLU A 9 1.28 -3.30 -25.42
C GLU A 9 -0.03 -3.35 -24.64
N LEU A 10 -0.55 -4.55 -24.32
CA LEU A 10 -1.77 -4.70 -23.52
C LEU A 10 -1.63 -4.11 -22.10
N ILE A 11 -0.45 -4.25 -21.49
CA ILE A 11 -0.15 -3.62 -20.20
C ILE A 11 -0.08 -2.10 -20.34
N ILE A 12 0.54 -1.59 -21.41
CA ILE A 12 0.60 -0.14 -21.70
C ILE A 12 -0.80 0.42 -21.90
N GLU A 13 -1.64 -0.19 -22.76
CA GLU A 13 -3.03 0.22 -22.97
C GLU A 13 -3.84 0.20 -21.67
N TYR A 14 -3.60 -0.78 -20.80
CA TYR A 14 -4.23 -0.84 -19.48
C TYR A 14 -3.83 0.36 -18.61
N LEU A 15 -2.54 0.73 -18.56
CA LEU A 15 -2.05 1.90 -17.83
C LEU A 15 -2.60 3.21 -18.42
N GLU A 16 -2.59 3.35 -19.74
CA GLU A 16 -3.14 4.50 -20.46
C GLU A 16 -4.63 4.70 -20.19
N SER A 17 -5.39 3.62 -19.99
CA SER A 17 -6.80 3.71 -19.59
C SER A 17 -7.03 4.35 -18.22
N GLY A 18 -5.97 4.51 -17.42
CA GLY A 18 -5.96 5.27 -16.16
C GLY A 18 -5.84 6.78 -16.33
N CYS A 19 -5.37 7.26 -17.50
CA CYS A 19 -5.17 8.69 -17.76
C CYS A 19 -6.50 9.45 -17.66
N LYS A 20 -6.59 10.40 -16.72
CA LYS A 20 -7.80 11.19 -16.47
C LYS A 20 -7.89 12.50 -17.26
N GLY A 21 -6.79 12.91 -17.90
CA GLY A 21 -6.70 14.24 -18.49
C GLY A 21 -6.92 15.32 -17.42
N GLY A 22 -8.00 16.09 -17.53
CA GLY A 22 -8.34 17.16 -16.58
C GLY A 22 -9.32 16.76 -15.46
N ASP A 23 -9.93 15.57 -15.52
CA ASP A 23 -10.93 15.11 -14.54
C ASP A 23 -10.24 14.35 -13.39
N MET A 24 -9.47 15.08 -12.59
CA MET A 24 -8.68 14.55 -11.48
C MET A 24 -9.22 15.03 -10.13
N GLY A 25 -8.73 14.42 -9.06
CA GLY A 25 -8.95 14.87 -7.68
C GLY A 25 -9.51 13.78 -6.77
N TYR A 26 -9.72 12.57 -7.29
CA TYR A 26 -10.25 11.46 -6.52
C TYR A 26 -9.15 10.81 -5.70
N ILE A 27 -9.40 10.67 -4.41
CA ILE A 27 -8.50 9.99 -3.48
C ILE A 27 -9.12 8.66 -3.05
N GLY A 28 -8.39 7.57 -3.23
CA GLY A 28 -8.70 6.27 -2.64
C GLY A 28 -7.90 6.10 -1.35
N VAL A 29 -8.53 5.49 -0.34
CA VAL A 29 -7.93 5.27 0.98
C VAL A 29 -8.12 3.81 1.39
N GLU A 30 -7.03 3.14 1.71
CA GLU A 30 -7.03 1.75 2.20
C GLU A 30 -6.36 1.68 3.56
N ILE A 31 -7.04 1.07 4.52
CA ILE A 31 -6.56 0.95 5.90
C ILE A 31 -6.70 -0.50 6.34
N GLU A 32 -5.58 -1.10 6.69
CA GLU A 32 -5.51 -2.41 7.31
C GLU A 32 -5.42 -2.23 8.84
N GLN A 33 -6.09 -3.07 9.61
CA GLN A 33 -6.13 -2.99 11.07
C GLN A 33 -6.16 -4.38 11.70
N PHE A 34 -5.68 -4.49 12.93
CA PHE A 34 -5.83 -5.70 13.72
C PHE A 34 -7.16 -5.69 14.46
N VAL A 35 -7.76 -6.87 14.65
CA VAL A 35 -8.78 -7.07 15.67
C VAL A 35 -8.10 -7.70 16.88
N LEU A 36 -8.10 -6.98 18.00
CA LEU A 36 -7.50 -7.44 19.26
C LEU A 36 -8.57 -7.68 20.32
N ASP A 37 -8.33 -8.66 21.18
CA ASP A 37 -9.13 -8.87 22.39
C ASP A 37 -8.68 -8.01 23.58
N GLU A 38 -9.33 -8.17 24.73
CA GLU A 38 -9.06 -7.42 25.94
C GLU A 38 -7.65 -7.62 26.52
N ASP A 39 -6.99 -8.73 26.18
CA ASP A 39 -5.62 -9.08 26.59
C ASP A 39 -4.57 -8.64 25.55
N GLY A 40 -5.02 -7.96 24.49
CA GLY A 40 -4.20 -7.52 23.36
C GLY A 40 -3.78 -8.65 22.42
N ASP A 41 -4.43 -9.81 22.51
CA ASP A 41 -4.19 -10.93 21.59
C ASP A 41 -4.95 -10.74 20.28
N ARG A 42 -4.34 -11.16 19.18
CA ARG A 42 -4.99 -11.13 17.87
C ARG A 42 -6.16 -12.11 17.82
N VAL A 43 -7.30 -11.63 17.36
CA VAL A 43 -8.44 -12.48 17.05
C VAL A 43 -8.10 -13.32 15.82
N PRO A 44 -8.15 -14.67 15.91
CA PRO A 44 -7.82 -15.55 14.80
C PRO A 44 -8.91 -15.53 13.73
N TYR A 45 -8.62 -16.09 12.55
CA TYR A 45 -9.61 -16.20 11.47
C TYR A 45 -10.84 -17.02 11.86
N ILE A 46 -10.61 -18.23 12.38
CA ILE A 46 -11.67 -19.14 12.82
C ILE A 46 -11.94 -18.95 14.31
N GLU A 47 -13.20 -19.13 14.72
CA GLU A 47 -13.63 -19.21 16.11
C GLU A 47 -12.66 -20.02 16.98
N LYS A 48 -12.33 -19.47 18.15
CA LYS A 48 -11.50 -20.16 19.14
C LYS A 48 -12.17 -20.07 20.51
N HIS A 49 -12.38 -21.23 21.14
CA HIS A 49 -12.95 -21.34 22.49
C HIS A 49 -14.35 -20.69 22.66
N GLY A 50 -15.23 -20.78 21.67
CA GLY A 50 -16.58 -20.19 21.75
C GLY A 50 -16.61 -18.67 21.56
N ARG A 51 -15.48 -18.05 21.22
CA ARG A 51 -15.38 -16.63 20.86
C ARG A 51 -15.21 -16.49 19.36
N LEU A 52 -15.87 -15.48 18.79
CA LEU A 52 -15.88 -15.23 17.35
C LEU A 52 -14.47 -15.05 16.79
N GLY A 53 -14.22 -15.64 15.63
CA GLY A 53 -13.07 -15.29 14.79
C GLY A 53 -13.39 -14.14 13.85
N VAL A 54 -12.37 -13.68 13.12
CA VAL A 54 -12.53 -12.66 12.04
C VAL A 54 -13.54 -13.11 10.99
N ARG A 55 -13.62 -14.41 10.68
CA ARG A 55 -14.66 -14.95 9.78
C ARG A 55 -16.07 -14.62 10.27
N ASP A 56 -16.34 -14.82 11.56
CA ASP A 56 -17.68 -14.61 12.12
C ASP A 56 -18.01 -13.11 12.24
N ILE A 57 -16.99 -12.26 12.41
CA ILE A 57 -17.11 -10.80 12.32
C ILE A 57 -17.52 -10.40 10.89
N LEU A 58 -16.87 -10.96 9.87
CA LEU A 58 -17.24 -10.73 8.46
C LEU A 58 -18.66 -11.23 8.15
N GLU A 59 -19.08 -12.38 8.69
CA GLU A 59 -20.45 -12.88 8.53
C GLU A 59 -21.48 -11.89 9.09
N GLN A 60 -21.22 -11.30 10.25
CA GLN A 60 -22.10 -10.28 10.83
C GLN A 60 -22.07 -8.94 10.10
N LEU A 61 -20.95 -8.63 9.42
CA LEU A 61 -20.82 -7.44 8.61
C LEU A 61 -21.47 -7.61 7.22
N SER A 62 -21.54 -8.83 6.71
CA SER A 62 -22.04 -9.14 5.37
C SER A 62 -23.43 -8.58 5.00
N PRO A 63 -24.41 -8.45 5.90
CA PRO A 63 -25.73 -7.88 5.55
C PRO A 63 -25.69 -6.40 5.14
N TYR A 64 -24.59 -5.70 5.39
CA TYR A 64 -24.38 -4.30 5.01
C TYR A 64 -23.72 -4.14 3.64
N TYR A 65 -23.35 -5.25 2.98
CA TYR A 65 -22.63 -5.27 1.71
C TYR A 65 -23.48 -5.94 0.64
N SER A 66 -23.37 -5.46 -0.61
CA SER A 66 -24.17 -5.96 -1.73
C SER A 66 -23.65 -7.28 -2.30
N GLU A 67 -22.37 -7.56 -2.12
CA GLU A 67 -21.71 -8.77 -2.61
C GLU A 67 -20.79 -9.36 -1.55
N VAL A 68 -20.79 -10.70 -1.47
CA VAL A 68 -20.02 -11.48 -0.51
C VAL A 68 -19.25 -12.55 -1.30
N VAL A 69 -17.92 -12.47 -1.25
CA VAL A 69 -17.05 -13.46 -1.90
C VAL A 69 -16.64 -14.52 -0.89
N ARG A 70 -16.77 -15.78 -1.29
CA ARG A 70 -16.47 -16.96 -0.47
C ARG A 70 -15.50 -17.89 -1.20
N ASN A 71 -14.70 -18.64 -0.45
CA ASN A 71 -13.90 -19.74 -1.01
C ASN A 71 -14.79 -20.98 -1.29
N GLU A 72 -14.19 -22.04 -1.84
CA GLU A 72 -14.89 -23.31 -2.16
C GLU A 72 -15.49 -24.01 -0.93
N GLU A 73 -14.91 -23.75 0.26
CA GLU A 73 -15.36 -24.31 1.55
C GLU A 73 -16.50 -23.48 2.17
N GLY A 74 -16.84 -22.33 1.57
CA GLY A 74 -17.91 -21.44 1.99
C GLY A 74 -17.48 -20.32 2.94
N ASP A 75 -16.19 -20.22 3.27
CA ASP A 75 -15.63 -19.19 4.15
C ASP A 75 -15.62 -17.81 3.47
N ILE A 76 -16.06 -16.75 4.17
CA ILE A 76 -16.02 -15.37 3.64
C ILE A 76 -14.57 -14.89 3.52
N LEU A 77 -14.23 -14.40 2.33
CA LEU A 77 -12.93 -13.78 2.05
C LEU A 77 -13.03 -12.27 1.86
N SER A 78 -14.13 -11.75 1.34
CA SER A 78 -14.27 -10.32 1.03
C SER A 78 -15.73 -9.89 0.93
N LEU A 79 -15.98 -8.62 1.21
CA LEU A 79 -17.29 -7.96 1.16
C LEU A 79 -17.19 -6.72 0.27
N PHE A 80 -18.12 -6.55 -0.66
CA PHE A 80 -18.11 -5.45 -1.63
C PHE A 80 -19.41 -4.65 -1.58
N ARG A 81 -19.28 -3.33 -1.59
CA ARG A 81 -20.36 -2.37 -1.84
C ARG A 81 -19.83 -1.24 -2.72
N LEU A 82 -20.70 -0.31 -3.11
CA LEU A 82 -20.34 0.77 -4.03
C LEU A 82 -19.19 1.64 -3.49
N ASP A 83 -19.27 2.01 -2.22
CA ASP A 83 -18.44 3.07 -1.64
C ASP A 83 -17.23 2.53 -0.85
N SER A 84 -17.23 1.24 -0.49
CA SER A 84 -16.09 0.59 0.15
C SER A 84 -16.12 -0.93 0.01
N ASN A 85 -14.96 -1.55 0.21
CA ASN A 85 -14.80 -3.00 0.30
C ASN A 85 -14.14 -3.35 1.62
N VAL A 86 -14.44 -4.54 2.14
CA VAL A 86 -13.74 -5.12 3.29
C VAL A 86 -13.10 -6.44 2.88
N THR A 87 -11.79 -6.55 3.07
CA THR A 87 -11.02 -7.74 2.74
C THR A 87 -10.21 -8.21 3.96
N ILE A 88 -9.51 -9.34 3.81
CA ILE A 88 -8.61 -9.88 4.83
C ILE A 88 -7.27 -10.25 4.22
N GLU A 89 -6.23 -9.86 4.95
CA GLU A 89 -4.82 -10.10 4.65
C GLU A 89 -4.34 -11.48 5.18
N PRO A 90 -3.09 -11.92 4.86
CA PRO A 90 -2.70 -13.32 5.00
C PRO A 90 -2.88 -13.96 6.37
N ALA A 91 -2.85 -13.18 7.45
CA ALA A 91 -3.06 -13.68 8.81
C ALA A 91 -4.32 -13.09 9.46
N ALA A 92 -5.34 -12.71 8.69
CA ALA A 92 -6.60 -12.13 9.16
C ALA A 92 -6.50 -10.70 9.71
N GLN A 93 -5.54 -9.90 9.22
CA GLN A 93 -5.67 -8.45 9.33
C GLN A 93 -6.87 -8.02 8.48
N LEU A 94 -7.65 -7.06 8.96
CA LEU A 94 -8.86 -6.61 8.29
C LEU A 94 -8.56 -5.32 7.54
N GLU A 95 -8.88 -5.30 6.26
CA GLU A 95 -8.70 -4.12 5.40
C GLU A 95 -10.06 -3.50 5.09
N VAL A 96 -10.15 -2.18 5.16
CA VAL A 96 -11.20 -1.40 4.50
C VAL A 96 -10.59 -0.58 3.37
N SER A 97 -11.06 -0.79 2.14
CA SER A 97 -10.67 -0.03 0.95
C SER A 97 -11.85 0.85 0.55
N ILE A 98 -11.71 2.16 0.73
CA ILE A 98 -12.71 3.18 0.41
C ILE A 98 -12.57 3.54 -1.07
N SER A 99 -13.68 3.49 -1.80
CA SER A 99 -13.73 3.84 -3.22
C SER A 99 -13.21 5.27 -3.45
N PRO A 100 -12.66 5.59 -4.63
CA PRO A 100 -12.14 6.93 -4.90
C PRO A 100 -13.20 8.02 -4.71
N MET A 101 -12.89 9.03 -3.89
CA MET A 101 -13.80 10.12 -3.53
C MET A 101 -13.18 11.49 -3.79
N LEU A 102 -14.01 12.48 -4.14
CA LEU A 102 -13.53 13.84 -4.40
C LEU A 102 -13.28 14.65 -3.12
N SER A 103 -13.96 14.33 -2.02
CA SER A 103 -13.81 15.07 -0.76
C SER A 103 -13.36 14.16 0.36
N LEU A 104 -12.51 14.69 1.25
CA LEU A 104 -12.07 13.99 2.45
C LEU A 104 -13.23 13.79 3.44
N ALA A 105 -14.22 14.67 3.41
CA ALA A 105 -15.45 14.52 4.20
C ALA A 105 -16.27 13.30 3.77
N ASP A 106 -16.30 12.96 2.47
CA ASP A 106 -16.95 11.73 2.01
C ASP A 106 -16.17 10.49 2.45
N VAL A 107 -14.82 10.54 2.41
CA VAL A 107 -13.95 9.47 2.93
C VAL A 107 -14.20 9.26 4.42
N GLU A 108 -14.23 10.35 5.19
CA GLU A 108 -14.54 10.35 6.63
C GLU A 108 -15.90 9.72 6.90
N HIS A 109 -16.93 10.17 6.16
CA HIS A 109 -18.28 9.65 6.31
C HIS A 109 -18.36 8.13 6.07
N GLU A 110 -17.67 7.65 5.05
CA GLU A 110 -17.68 6.23 4.71
C GLU A 110 -16.91 5.37 5.72
N TYR A 111 -15.77 5.85 6.20
CA TYR A 111 -15.05 5.18 7.28
C TYR A 111 -15.87 5.16 8.58
N ASP A 112 -16.51 6.27 8.96
CA ASP A 112 -17.37 6.35 10.14
C ASP A 112 -18.52 5.33 10.09
N ASN A 113 -19.12 5.16 8.90
CA ASN A 113 -20.14 4.12 8.69
C ASN A 113 -19.56 2.73 8.96
N PHE A 114 -18.39 2.41 8.42
CA PHE A 114 -17.70 1.14 8.65
C PHE A 114 -17.33 0.95 10.14
N ALA A 115 -16.68 1.93 10.76
CA ALA A 115 -16.22 1.90 12.14
C ALA A 115 -17.40 1.75 13.12
N LEU A 116 -18.54 2.39 12.84
CA LEU A 116 -19.76 2.23 13.64
C LEU A 116 -20.27 0.78 13.60
N ARG A 117 -20.29 0.13 12.44
CA ARG A 117 -20.71 -1.28 12.31
C ARG A 117 -19.73 -2.20 13.01
N MET A 118 -18.43 -2.01 12.82
CA MET A 118 -17.41 -2.78 13.50
C MET A 118 -17.54 -2.65 15.01
N LYS A 119 -17.70 -1.43 15.55
CA LYS A 119 -17.91 -1.21 16.98
C LYS A 119 -19.14 -1.93 17.52
N GLN A 120 -20.24 -2.01 16.76
CA GLN A 120 -21.44 -2.74 17.17
C GLN A 120 -21.21 -4.26 17.22
N ILE A 121 -20.46 -4.81 16.26
CA ILE A 121 -20.15 -6.24 16.16
C ILE A 121 -19.11 -6.68 17.20
N LEU A 122 -18.09 -5.85 17.44
CA LEU A 122 -16.96 -6.17 18.30
C LEU A 122 -17.27 -6.00 19.80
N LYS A 123 -18.09 -5.00 20.16
CA LYS A 123 -18.39 -4.65 21.57
C LYS A 123 -18.88 -5.81 22.45
N PRO A 124 -19.76 -6.72 22.01
CA PRO A 124 -20.22 -7.84 22.85
C PRO A 124 -19.11 -8.83 23.26
N PHE A 125 -17.96 -8.77 22.59
CA PHE A 125 -16.82 -9.66 22.81
C PHE A 125 -15.60 -8.91 23.36
N ASP A 126 -15.76 -7.65 23.77
CA ASP A 126 -14.67 -6.77 24.23
C ASP A 126 -13.49 -6.68 23.23
N TYR A 127 -13.79 -6.85 21.93
CA TYR A 127 -12.84 -6.72 20.84
C TYR A 127 -12.67 -5.26 20.41
N THR A 128 -11.49 -4.94 19.91
CA THR A 128 -11.12 -3.61 19.42
C THR A 128 -10.47 -3.68 18.05
N LEU A 129 -10.75 -2.67 17.21
CA LEU A 129 -10.07 -2.48 15.94
C LEU A 129 -8.89 -1.55 16.18
N VAL A 130 -7.68 -2.01 15.90
CA VAL A 130 -6.43 -1.37 16.33
C VAL A 130 -5.54 -1.11 15.11
N PRO A 131 -5.31 0.17 14.75
CA PRO A 131 -4.41 0.53 13.67
C PRO A 131 -2.96 0.66 14.16
N LEU A 132 -2.12 -0.33 13.85
CA LEU A 132 -0.69 -0.36 14.19
C LEU A 132 0.12 -0.88 13.01
N GLY A 133 1.30 -0.31 12.75
CA GLY A 133 2.17 -0.76 11.66
C GLY A 133 2.61 -2.22 11.75
N TYR A 134 2.68 -2.76 12.99
CA TYR A 134 3.10 -4.14 13.26
C TYR A 134 2.29 -4.76 14.42
N ASP A 135 2.23 -6.10 14.45
CA ASP A 135 1.61 -6.86 15.53
C ASP A 135 2.20 -6.45 16.90
N PRO A 136 1.37 -6.04 17.87
CA PRO A 136 1.85 -5.47 19.13
C PRO A 136 2.39 -6.50 20.13
N LYS A 137 2.38 -7.81 19.83
CA LYS A 137 2.62 -8.86 20.83
C LYS A 137 3.35 -10.08 20.31
N ASN A 138 3.03 -10.55 19.12
CA ASN A 138 3.44 -11.86 18.62
C ASN A 138 4.66 -11.78 17.70
N HIS A 139 5.35 -12.91 17.55
CA HIS A 139 6.26 -13.12 16.43
C HIS A 139 5.46 -13.49 15.18
N ALA A 140 5.84 -12.94 14.03
CA ALA A 140 5.14 -13.21 12.78
C ALA A 140 5.08 -14.71 12.41
N ALA A 141 6.12 -15.47 12.78
CA ALA A 141 6.19 -16.91 12.53
C ALA A 141 5.11 -17.72 13.26
N ASP A 142 4.60 -17.21 14.38
CA ASP A 142 3.58 -17.89 15.20
C ASP A 142 2.14 -17.60 14.73
N LEU A 143 1.97 -16.63 13.84
CA LEU A 143 0.67 -16.22 13.32
C LEU A 143 0.24 -17.16 12.17
N PRO A 144 -0.95 -17.78 12.25
CA PRO A 144 -1.42 -18.70 11.23
C PRO A 144 -1.88 -17.96 9.97
N ILE A 145 -1.61 -18.54 8.80
CA ILE A 145 -2.14 -18.07 7.52
C ILE A 145 -3.59 -18.52 7.36
N ILE A 146 -4.45 -17.64 6.84
CA ILE A 146 -5.85 -17.95 6.54
C ILE A 146 -5.99 -18.95 5.37
N PRO A 147 -7.09 -19.72 5.28
CA PRO A 147 -7.27 -20.74 4.24
C PRO A 147 -7.64 -20.15 2.87
N LYS A 148 -6.77 -19.27 2.33
CA LYS A 148 -6.90 -18.67 1.00
C LYS A 148 -5.75 -19.19 0.12
N PRO A 149 -6.03 -19.92 -0.98
CA PRO A 149 -5.00 -20.59 -1.81
C PRO A 149 -3.84 -19.69 -2.23
N ARG A 150 -4.14 -18.43 -2.58
CA ARG A 150 -3.14 -17.41 -2.92
C ARG A 150 -2.05 -17.26 -1.84
N TYR A 151 -2.43 -17.22 -0.57
CA TYR A 151 -1.47 -17.01 0.51
C TYR A 151 -0.61 -18.24 0.78
N HIS A 152 -1.09 -19.45 0.46
CA HIS A 152 -0.26 -20.65 0.48
C HIS A 152 0.81 -20.63 -0.61
N PHE A 153 0.49 -20.18 -1.84
CA PHE A 153 1.49 -20.00 -2.89
C PHE A 153 2.56 -18.97 -2.49
N MET A 154 2.15 -17.86 -1.88
CA MET A 154 3.06 -16.83 -1.39
C MET A 154 3.97 -17.37 -0.27
N ASP A 155 3.40 -18.05 0.73
CA ASP A 155 4.16 -18.61 1.84
C ASP A 155 5.18 -19.65 1.38
N GLU A 156 4.78 -20.56 0.49
CA GLU A 156 5.67 -21.57 -0.07
C GLU A 156 6.80 -20.94 -0.89
N TYR A 157 6.50 -19.91 -1.69
CA TYR A 157 7.49 -19.19 -2.48
C TYR A 157 8.50 -18.47 -1.59
N PHE A 158 8.03 -17.67 -0.64
CA PHE A 158 8.91 -16.86 0.20
C PHE A 158 9.75 -17.70 1.17
N SER A 159 9.24 -18.83 1.66
CA SER A 159 10.00 -19.75 2.51
C SER A 159 11.29 -20.30 1.85
N LYS A 160 11.40 -20.19 0.51
CA LYS A 160 12.55 -20.64 -0.27
C LYS A 160 13.59 -19.54 -0.49
N LEU A 161 13.30 -18.29 -0.13
CA LEU A 161 14.22 -17.17 -0.29
C LEU A 161 15.19 -17.08 0.90
N PRO A 162 16.50 -17.31 0.70
CA PRO A 162 17.46 -17.38 1.80
C PRO A 162 17.67 -16.01 2.46
N GLY A 163 17.53 -15.96 3.78
CA GLY A 163 17.77 -14.74 4.58
C GLY A 163 16.67 -13.68 4.47
N MET A 164 15.55 -14.00 3.83
CA MET A 164 14.36 -13.15 3.76
C MET A 164 13.35 -13.56 4.84
N HIS A 165 12.49 -12.62 5.21
CA HIS A 165 11.51 -12.68 6.29
C HIS A 165 10.12 -12.20 5.85
N ALA A 166 9.66 -12.62 4.67
CA ALA A 166 8.38 -12.20 4.11
C ALA A 166 7.17 -12.55 5.00
N GLU A 167 7.31 -13.54 5.89
CA GLU A 167 6.31 -13.86 6.90
C GLU A 167 5.97 -12.65 7.78
N ARG A 168 6.95 -11.76 8.06
CA ARG A 168 6.76 -10.54 8.83
C ARG A 168 5.80 -9.60 8.12
N MET A 169 6.02 -9.35 6.84
CA MET A 169 5.12 -8.56 5.99
C MET A 169 3.75 -9.21 5.92
N MET A 170 3.69 -10.48 5.52
CA MET A 170 2.41 -11.15 5.25
C MET A 170 1.53 -11.25 6.50
N ARG A 171 2.12 -11.54 7.66
CA ARG A 171 1.36 -12.01 8.83
C ARG A 171 1.24 -10.98 9.94
N ALA A 172 2.17 -10.03 10.01
CA ALA A 172 2.32 -9.15 11.16
C ALA A 172 2.32 -7.66 10.83
N THR A 173 2.17 -7.22 9.57
CA THR A 173 2.04 -5.79 9.25
C THR A 173 0.60 -5.38 8.98
N THR A 174 0.30 -4.10 9.24
CA THR A 174 -0.84 -3.38 8.64
C THR A 174 -0.43 -1.99 8.17
N SER A 175 -1.12 -1.45 7.17
CA SER A 175 -0.76 -0.22 6.47
C SER A 175 -1.92 0.76 6.29
N MET A 176 -1.56 2.00 5.99
CA MET A 176 -2.43 3.01 5.40
C MET A 176 -1.89 3.38 4.02
N GLN A 177 -2.73 3.31 3.00
CA GLN A 177 -2.34 3.52 1.62
C GLN A 177 -3.26 4.55 0.96
N VAL A 178 -2.69 5.37 0.08
CA VAL A 178 -3.42 6.41 -0.63
C VAL A 178 -3.24 6.24 -2.13
N SER A 179 -4.34 6.18 -2.86
CA SER A 179 -4.35 6.11 -4.31
C SER A 179 -4.79 7.46 -4.91
N ILE A 180 -4.05 7.93 -5.91
CA ILE A 180 -4.30 9.20 -6.60
C ILE A 180 -4.32 9.02 -8.12
N ASP A 181 -5.09 9.88 -8.78
CA ASP A 181 -5.16 9.95 -10.24
C ASP A 181 -3.90 10.55 -10.87
N PHE A 182 -3.75 10.32 -12.17
CA PHE A 182 -2.80 11.04 -13.03
C PHE A 182 -3.45 11.48 -14.35
N ALA A 183 -2.98 12.61 -14.89
CA ALA A 183 -3.52 13.19 -16.11
C ALA A 183 -3.12 12.39 -17.36
N ASN A 184 -1.85 11.99 -17.42
CA ASN A 184 -1.20 11.30 -18.53
C ASN A 184 0.08 10.59 -18.03
N GLU A 185 0.80 9.89 -18.91
CA GLU A 185 2.04 9.18 -18.58
C GLU A 185 3.10 10.07 -17.90
N ALA A 186 3.33 11.29 -18.40
CA ALA A 186 4.34 12.18 -17.84
C ALA A 186 3.98 12.60 -16.40
N ASP A 187 2.71 12.91 -16.13
CA ASP A 187 2.22 13.19 -14.78
C ASP A 187 2.31 11.95 -13.88
N ALA A 188 1.97 10.76 -14.39
CA ALA A 188 2.10 9.51 -13.65
C ALA A 188 3.55 9.26 -13.20
N VAL A 189 4.51 9.38 -14.11
CA VAL A 189 5.95 9.22 -13.82
C VAL A 189 6.45 10.29 -12.85
N ARG A 190 6.02 11.54 -13.01
CA ARG A 190 6.35 12.63 -12.09
C ARG A 190 5.89 12.33 -10.67
N LYS A 191 4.62 11.96 -10.50
CA LYS A 191 4.04 11.59 -9.20
C LYS A 191 4.73 10.36 -8.60
N LEU A 192 5.04 9.36 -9.42
CA LEU A 192 5.76 8.15 -9.02
C LEU A 192 7.16 8.47 -8.47
N ARG A 193 7.93 9.33 -9.15
CA ARG A 193 9.27 9.77 -8.71
C ARG A 193 9.22 10.55 -7.41
N ILE A 194 8.32 11.53 -7.31
CA ILE A 194 8.17 12.35 -6.11
C ILE A 194 7.73 11.50 -4.92
N ALA A 195 6.71 10.66 -5.10
CA ALA A 195 6.21 9.81 -4.01
C ALA A 195 7.24 8.77 -3.57
N THR A 196 8.09 8.28 -4.48
CA THR A 196 9.17 7.35 -4.14
C THR A 196 10.25 8.04 -3.31
N LEU A 197 10.70 9.23 -3.72
CA LEU A 197 11.70 10.01 -2.97
C LEU A 197 11.16 10.51 -1.63
N LEU A 198 9.90 10.93 -1.56
CA LEU A 198 9.27 11.34 -0.30
C LEU A 198 8.83 10.16 0.59
N GLY A 199 8.99 8.91 0.13
CA GLY A 199 8.62 7.70 0.86
C GLY A 199 9.14 7.66 2.31
N PRO A 200 10.44 7.90 2.57
CA PRO A 200 10.98 7.96 3.93
C PRO A 200 10.34 9.06 4.79
N VAL A 201 9.94 10.19 4.19
CA VAL A 201 9.24 11.28 4.89
C VAL A 201 7.84 10.84 5.29
N PHE A 202 7.11 10.21 4.38
CA PHE A 202 5.75 9.70 4.64
C PHE A 202 5.75 8.58 5.67
N SER A 203 6.70 7.64 5.59
CA SER A 203 6.84 6.57 6.58
C SER A 203 7.19 7.12 7.96
N TYR A 204 8.04 8.15 8.06
CA TYR A 204 8.34 8.76 9.36
C TYR A 204 7.12 9.48 9.96
N LEU A 205 6.34 10.21 9.15
CA LEU A 205 5.13 10.88 9.60
C LEU A 205 4.07 9.92 10.15
N LEU A 206 4.06 8.69 9.66
CA LEU A 206 3.08 7.66 10.01
C LEU A 206 3.65 6.55 10.89
N ASP A 207 4.87 6.69 11.38
CA ASP A 207 5.53 5.61 12.11
C ASP A 207 4.71 5.16 13.32
N ASN A 208 4.29 3.89 13.32
CA ASN A 208 3.36 3.39 14.32
C ASN A 208 3.63 1.93 14.67
N VAL A 209 4.92 1.60 14.86
CA VAL A 209 5.39 0.27 15.29
C VAL A 209 5.95 0.33 16.73
N PRO A 210 5.13 0.13 17.78
CA PRO A 210 5.56 0.19 19.19
C PRO A 210 6.36 -1.03 19.63
N VAL A 211 6.06 -2.16 19.00
CA VAL A 211 6.61 -3.47 19.30
C VAL A 211 6.97 -4.10 17.97
N PHE A 212 8.12 -4.75 17.92
CA PHE A 212 8.56 -5.50 16.76
C PHE A 212 9.02 -6.88 17.21
N GLU A 213 8.40 -7.93 16.67
CA GLU A 213 8.73 -9.33 17.01
C GLU A 213 8.73 -9.56 18.53
N GLY A 214 7.67 -9.11 19.21
CA GLY A 214 7.46 -9.31 20.65
C GLY A 214 8.27 -8.40 21.59
N GLU A 215 9.15 -7.55 21.06
CA GLU A 215 10.01 -6.66 21.86
C GLU A 215 9.69 -5.18 21.62
N PRO A 216 9.82 -4.29 22.63
CA PRO A 216 9.67 -2.86 22.43
C PRO A 216 10.56 -2.33 21.31
N ASN A 217 9.99 -1.52 20.41
CA ASN A 217 10.69 -0.92 19.29
C ASN A 217 11.00 0.56 19.57
N SER A 218 12.20 0.98 19.19
CA SER A 218 12.63 2.39 19.22
C SER A 218 13.39 2.78 17.96
N THR A 219 13.24 2.00 16.88
CA THR A 219 13.84 2.29 15.58
C THR A 219 12.72 2.70 14.65
N PRO A 220 12.83 3.87 14.01
CA PRO A 220 11.77 4.31 13.12
C PRO A 220 11.77 3.51 11.81
N LEU A 221 10.73 3.68 11.00
CA LEU A 221 10.59 3.08 9.66
C LEU A 221 10.65 1.54 9.70
N ARG A 222 10.24 0.93 10.82
CA ARG A 222 10.38 -0.52 11.01
C ARG A 222 9.63 -1.31 9.94
N ARG A 223 8.39 -0.95 9.63
CA ARG A 223 7.60 -1.61 8.59
C ARG A 223 8.18 -1.37 7.19
N MET A 224 8.71 -0.17 6.91
CA MET A 224 9.40 0.10 5.64
C MET A 224 10.63 -0.83 5.48
N LYS A 225 11.39 -1.06 6.56
CA LYS A 225 12.50 -2.01 6.57
C LYS A 225 12.05 -3.46 6.35
N VAL A 226 10.91 -3.87 6.92
CA VAL A 226 10.33 -5.20 6.67
C VAL A 226 10.16 -5.48 5.17
N TRP A 227 9.76 -4.48 4.37
CA TRP A 227 9.63 -4.65 2.92
C TRP A 227 10.97 -4.92 2.20
N ARG A 228 12.11 -4.51 2.76
CA ARG A 228 13.46 -4.87 2.25
C ARG A 228 13.90 -6.29 2.63
N GLU A 229 13.16 -6.93 3.53
CA GLU A 229 13.37 -8.32 3.93
C GLU A 229 12.41 -9.28 3.22
N VAL A 230 11.60 -8.83 2.25
CA VAL A 230 10.63 -9.68 1.53
C VAL A 230 11.26 -10.35 0.31
N ASP A 231 11.39 -9.59 -0.79
CA ASP A 231 11.97 -10.07 -2.05
C ASP A 231 12.39 -8.85 -2.90
N PRO A 232 13.70 -8.65 -3.13
CA PRO A 232 14.21 -7.49 -3.87
C PRO A 232 13.81 -7.47 -5.34
N ALA A 233 13.34 -8.59 -5.92
CA ALA A 233 12.86 -8.59 -7.31
C ALA A 233 11.55 -7.82 -7.50
N ARG A 234 10.81 -7.58 -6.41
CA ARG A 234 9.42 -7.09 -6.45
C ARG A 234 9.09 -6.03 -5.40
N CYS A 235 10.04 -5.67 -4.53
CA CYS A 235 9.88 -4.66 -3.48
C CYS A 235 10.90 -3.54 -3.65
N GLY A 236 10.59 -2.36 -3.09
CA GLY A 236 11.45 -1.17 -3.14
C GLY A 236 11.17 -0.24 -4.31
N ALA A 237 12.13 0.61 -4.64
CA ALA A 237 12.01 1.52 -5.77
C ALA A 237 11.96 0.73 -7.09
N ILE A 238 11.15 1.20 -8.03
CA ILE A 238 11.01 0.56 -9.34
C ILE A 238 12.33 0.71 -10.10
N PRO A 239 12.89 -0.37 -10.70
CA PRO A 239 14.13 -0.28 -11.46
C PRO A 239 14.03 0.67 -12.66
N GLY A 240 15.01 1.56 -12.79
CA GLY A 240 15.11 2.56 -13.84
C GLY A 240 14.16 3.75 -13.66
N LEU A 241 13.47 3.89 -12.52
CA LEU A 241 12.44 4.92 -12.33
C LEU A 241 12.97 6.33 -12.61
N PHE A 242 14.23 6.61 -12.25
CA PHE A 242 14.85 7.92 -12.42
C PHE A 242 15.61 8.08 -13.75
N ASP A 243 15.66 7.04 -14.59
CA ASP A 243 16.32 7.10 -15.89
C ASP A 243 15.59 8.04 -16.86
N GLU A 244 16.35 8.65 -17.76
CA GLU A 244 15.79 9.43 -18.86
C GLU A 244 14.95 8.51 -19.77
N GLY A 245 13.70 8.90 -20.03
CA GLY A 245 12.79 8.12 -20.87
C GLY A 245 12.02 6.99 -20.16
N PHE A 246 12.12 6.87 -18.83
CA PHE A 246 11.22 5.99 -18.07
C PHE A 246 9.75 6.36 -18.30
N GLY A 247 8.90 5.35 -18.52
CA GLY A 247 7.48 5.47 -18.80
C GLY A 247 6.74 4.14 -18.63
N PHE A 248 5.47 4.09 -19.02
CA PHE A 248 4.62 2.90 -19.00
C PHE A 248 5.26 1.71 -19.72
N ALA A 249 5.98 1.99 -20.81
CA ALA A 249 6.67 0.99 -21.59
C ALA A 249 7.78 0.29 -20.78
N ALA A 250 8.65 1.06 -20.10
CA ALA A 250 9.70 0.53 -19.23
C ALA A 250 9.13 -0.17 -18.00
N TYR A 251 8.02 0.36 -17.45
CA TYR A 251 7.32 -0.28 -16.35
C TYR A 251 6.71 -1.63 -16.74
N ALA A 252 6.11 -1.74 -17.93
CA ALA A 252 5.60 -3.00 -18.46
C ALA A 252 6.73 -4.02 -18.71
N ASP A 253 7.88 -3.56 -19.22
CA ASP A 253 9.08 -4.40 -19.38
C ASP A 253 9.56 -4.97 -18.04
N TRP A 254 9.58 -4.15 -16.99
CA TRP A 254 9.90 -4.61 -15.64
C TRP A 254 8.89 -5.64 -15.14
N LEU A 255 7.58 -5.38 -15.21
CA LEU A 255 6.55 -6.34 -14.80
C LEU A 255 6.69 -7.69 -15.52
N LEU A 256 6.93 -7.66 -16.83
CA LEU A 256 7.10 -8.86 -17.64
C LEU A 256 8.40 -9.63 -17.31
N SER A 257 9.41 -8.94 -16.77
CA SER A 257 10.67 -9.56 -16.35
C SER A 257 10.60 -10.26 -14.99
N VAL A 258 9.69 -9.83 -14.11
CA VAL A 258 9.56 -10.40 -12.75
C VAL A 258 8.85 -11.75 -12.81
N PRO A 259 9.38 -12.81 -12.18
CA PRO A 259 8.65 -14.04 -11.99
C PRO A 259 7.42 -13.81 -11.07
N PRO A 260 6.18 -13.93 -11.58
CA PRO A 260 5.01 -13.95 -10.70
C PRO A 260 5.13 -15.14 -9.75
N ILE A 261 4.47 -15.15 -8.60
CA ILE A 261 4.58 -16.29 -7.66
C ILE A 261 3.82 -17.51 -8.19
N PHE A 262 2.66 -17.23 -8.78
CA PHE A 262 1.77 -18.17 -9.43
C PHE A 262 0.96 -17.42 -10.50
N ILE A 263 0.37 -18.15 -11.43
CA ILE A 263 -0.62 -17.64 -12.38
C ILE A 263 -1.92 -18.42 -12.22
N THR A 264 -3.02 -17.86 -12.73
CA THR A 264 -4.36 -18.44 -12.64
C THR A 264 -4.84 -19.11 -13.92
N ARG A 265 -4.01 -19.11 -14.97
CA ARG A 265 -4.32 -19.73 -16.26
C ARG A 265 -3.09 -20.39 -16.91
N PRO A 266 -3.26 -21.38 -17.81
CA PRO A 266 -4.53 -22.05 -18.14
C PRO A 266 -5.16 -22.77 -16.93
N ASP A 267 -4.36 -23.07 -15.92
CA ASP A 267 -4.74 -23.55 -14.59
C ASP A 267 -3.92 -22.85 -13.50
N VAL A 268 -4.38 -22.91 -12.25
CA VAL A 268 -3.68 -22.27 -11.12
C VAL A 268 -2.43 -23.06 -10.75
N HIS A 269 -1.25 -22.49 -10.93
CA HIS A 269 0.02 -23.15 -10.58
C HIS A 269 1.15 -22.16 -10.28
N SER A 270 2.14 -22.61 -9.50
CA SER A 270 3.37 -21.85 -9.27
C SER A 270 4.25 -21.86 -10.52
N THR A 271 4.89 -20.74 -10.78
CA THR A 271 5.70 -20.45 -11.99
C THR A 271 7.20 -20.68 -11.75
N GLY A 272 7.62 -20.86 -10.49
CA GLY A 272 9.02 -21.01 -10.12
C GLY A 272 9.85 -19.78 -10.50
N THR A 273 10.72 -19.94 -11.50
CA THR A 273 11.61 -18.88 -12.00
C THR A 273 11.21 -18.35 -13.37
N MET A 274 10.09 -18.81 -13.95
CA MET A 274 9.61 -18.30 -15.23
C MET A 274 9.22 -16.84 -15.08
N THR A 275 9.74 -16.00 -15.97
CA THR A 275 9.36 -14.58 -16.06
C THR A 275 7.87 -14.47 -16.40
N ALA A 276 7.23 -13.33 -16.07
CA ALA A 276 5.85 -13.10 -16.47
C ALA A 276 5.66 -13.18 -18.01
N ALA A 277 6.65 -12.74 -18.79
CA ALA A 277 6.64 -12.89 -20.26
C ALA A 277 6.52 -14.35 -20.70
N GLU A 278 7.22 -15.27 -20.03
CA GLU A 278 7.16 -16.72 -20.32
C GLU A 278 5.87 -17.34 -19.76
N ALA A 279 5.47 -16.95 -18.55
CA ALA A 279 4.31 -17.49 -17.84
C ALA A 279 2.98 -17.17 -18.54
N TYR A 280 2.89 -16.03 -19.22
CA TYR A 280 1.69 -15.57 -19.94
C TYR A 280 1.81 -15.71 -21.47
N ALA A 281 2.71 -16.57 -21.96
CA ALA A 281 2.98 -16.74 -23.41
C ALA A 281 1.95 -17.62 -24.16
N ASP A 282 1.01 -18.24 -23.46
CA ASP A 282 0.02 -19.16 -24.02
C ASP A 282 -1.14 -18.46 -24.75
N ALA A 283 -1.52 -17.25 -24.31
CA ALA A 283 -2.57 -16.43 -24.89
C ALA A 283 -2.42 -14.94 -24.49
N PRO A 284 -3.02 -13.99 -25.24
CA PRO A 284 -3.00 -12.57 -24.88
C PRO A 284 -3.51 -12.35 -23.46
N MET A 285 -2.84 -11.49 -22.70
CA MET A 285 -3.28 -11.13 -21.36
C MET A 285 -4.61 -10.38 -21.40
N ASP A 286 -5.60 -10.85 -20.66
CA ASP A 286 -6.81 -10.07 -20.40
C ASP A 286 -6.63 -9.14 -19.20
N LYS A 287 -7.69 -8.39 -18.87
CA LYS A 287 -7.67 -7.47 -17.73
C LYS A 287 -7.35 -8.17 -16.40
N ALA A 288 -7.89 -9.38 -16.19
CA ALA A 288 -7.69 -10.12 -14.95
C ALA A 288 -6.25 -10.64 -14.83
N ASP A 289 -5.64 -11.08 -15.94
CA ASP A 289 -4.22 -11.45 -15.98
C ASP A 289 -3.31 -10.27 -15.62
N ILE A 290 -3.61 -9.11 -16.20
CA ILE A 290 -2.87 -7.88 -15.95
C ILE A 290 -3.00 -7.49 -14.48
N GLU A 291 -4.23 -7.38 -13.95
CA GLU A 291 -4.48 -7.07 -12.54
C GLU A 291 -3.83 -8.07 -11.57
N HIS A 292 -3.80 -9.35 -11.94
CA HIS A 292 -3.08 -10.37 -11.19
C HIS A 292 -1.56 -10.15 -11.20
N LEU A 293 -0.95 -9.84 -12.35
CA LEU A 293 0.48 -9.52 -12.43
C LEU A 293 0.85 -8.30 -11.57
N PHE A 294 0.06 -7.22 -11.61
CA PHE A 294 0.23 -6.05 -10.73
C PHE A 294 0.18 -6.44 -9.25
N SER A 295 -0.64 -7.43 -8.88
CA SER A 295 -0.74 -7.92 -7.51
C SER A 295 0.44 -8.78 -7.06
N MET A 296 1.40 -9.10 -7.95
CA MET A 296 2.60 -9.89 -7.65
C MET A 296 3.84 -9.03 -7.41
N VAL A 297 3.71 -7.71 -7.53
CA VAL A 297 4.75 -6.73 -7.21
C VAL A 297 4.27 -5.73 -6.17
N TRP A 298 5.19 -5.32 -5.31
CA TRP A 298 4.95 -4.44 -4.17
C TRP A 298 6.06 -3.37 -4.06
N PRO A 299 6.27 -2.55 -5.11
CA PRO A 299 7.17 -1.42 -4.99
C PRO A 299 6.65 -0.42 -3.94
N ASP A 300 7.53 0.46 -3.45
CA ASP A 300 7.18 1.46 -2.42
C ASP A 300 6.02 2.36 -2.88
N VAL A 301 6.02 2.70 -4.17
CA VAL A 301 4.91 3.35 -4.86
C VAL A 301 4.58 2.52 -6.08
N ARG A 302 3.32 2.09 -6.20
CA ARG A 302 2.86 1.22 -7.28
C ARG A 302 2.08 2.01 -8.31
N LEU A 303 2.42 1.81 -9.58
CA LEU A 303 1.62 2.32 -10.68
C LEU A 303 0.60 1.25 -11.07
N LYS A 304 -0.66 1.64 -11.21
CA LYS A 304 -1.77 0.90 -11.85
C LYS A 304 -2.48 1.88 -12.79
N ARG A 305 -3.82 1.86 -12.84
CA ARG A 305 -4.63 2.93 -13.46
C ARG A 305 -4.73 4.20 -12.58
N TYR A 306 -3.92 4.23 -11.53
CA TYR A 306 -3.74 5.27 -10.52
C TYR A 306 -2.33 5.07 -9.92
N VAL A 307 -1.80 6.08 -9.24
CA VAL A 307 -0.55 5.96 -8.45
C VAL A 307 -0.94 5.63 -7.01
N GLU A 308 -0.36 4.57 -6.46
CA GLU A 308 -0.67 4.03 -5.14
C GLU A 308 0.55 4.21 -4.23
N ILE A 309 0.39 5.03 -3.19
CA ILE A 309 1.42 5.39 -2.22
C ILE A 309 1.23 4.51 -0.98
N ARG A 310 2.20 3.63 -0.70
CA ARG A 310 2.02 2.43 0.14
C ARG A 310 2.85 2.44 1.42
N GLN A 311 3.68 3.45 1.61
CA GLN A 311 4.74 3.42 2.62
C GLN A 311 4.24 3.69 4.05
N GLY A 312 3.00 4.19 4.22
CA GLY A 312 2.41 4.51 5.51
C GLY A 312 2.06 3.28 6.35
N ASP A 313 2.37 3.34 7.65
CA ASP A 313 1.87 2.36 8.60
C ASP A 313 0.39 2.64 8.88
N SER A 314 -0.33 1.63 9.36
CA SER A 314 -1.68 1.86 9.84
C SER A 314 -1.64 2.75 11.09
N VAL A 315 -2.48 3.79 11.10
CA VAL A 315 -2.56 4.82 12.15
C VAL A 315 -4.03 5.09 12.50
N PRO A 316 -4.34 5.75 13.63
CA PRO A 316 -5.67 6.25 13.91
C PRO A 316 -6.28 7.00 12.72
N PHE A 317 -7.58 6.83 12.51
CA PHE A 317 -8.21 7.26 11.25
C PHE A 317 -8.15 8.77 10.99
N ASP A 318 -8.23 9.58 12.02
CA ASP A 318 -8.04 11.04 11.92
C ASP A 318 -6.64 11.40 11.39
N VAL A 319 -5.61 10.67 11.84
CA VAL A 319 -4.24 10.79 11.32
C VAL A 319 -4.15 10.27 9.87
N ALA A 320 -4.78 9.13 9.57
CA ALA A 320 -4.84 8.58 8.22
C ALA A 320 -5.51 9.55 7.23
N LEU A 321 -6.58 10.21 7.67
CA LEU A 321 -7.30 11.22 6.89
C LEU A 321 -6.45 12.49 6.70
N GLY A 322 -5.69 12.90 7.71
CA GLY A 322 -4.70 13.96 7.57
C GLY A 322 -3.56 13.62 6.62
N TYR A 323 -3.15 12.36 6.55
CA TYR A 323 -2.21 11.89 5.52
C TYR A 323 -2.83 11.91 4.12
N ALA A 324 -4.08 11.45 3.97
CA ALA A 324 -4.81 11.60 2.73
C ALA A 324 -4.91 13.07 2.30
N ALA A 325 -5.13 14.00 3.25
CA ALA A 325 -5.10 15.44 3.00
C ALA A 325 -3.72 15.91 2.53
N LEU A 326 -2.64 15.51 3.21
CA LEU A 326 -1.28 15.86 2.83
C LEU A 326 -0.97 15.41 1.39
N ILE A 327 -1.29 14.16 1.05
CA ILE A 327 -1.11 13.60 -0.28
C ILE A 327 -1.96 14.37 -1.32
N LYS A 328 -3.24 14.61 -1.03
CA LYS A 328 -4.13 15.36 -1.92
C LYS A 328 -3.61 16.77 -2.21
N GLY A 329 -3.21 17.49 -1.16
CA GLY A 329 -2.69 18.85 -1.27
C GLY A 329 -1.37 18.95 -2.03
N ILE A 330 -0.49 17.96 -1.88
CA ILE A 330 0.78 17.88 -2.62
C ILE A 330 0.53 17.52 -4.08
N PHE A 331 -0.14 16.40 -4.33
CA PHE A 331 -0.10 15.76 -5.65
C PHE A 331 -1.16 16.26 -6.64
N TYR A 332 -2.16 17.00 -6.20
CA TYR A 332 -3.09 17.72 -7.10
C TYR A 332 -2.79 19.21 -7.22
N GLY A 333 -1.75 19.73 -6.55
CA GLY A 333 -1.28 21.09 -6.70
C GLY A 333 -0.08 21.18 -7.65
N GLU A 334 -0.27 21.67 -8.87
CA GLU A 334 0.84 21.82 -9.85
C GLU A 334 2.00 22.66 -9.31
N THR A 335 1.68 23.77 -8.63
CA THR A 335 2.69 24.62 -7.97
C THR A 335 3.43 23.89 -6.84
N ASN A 336 2.76 22.96 -6.15
CA ASN A 336 3.36 22.19 -5.07
C ASN A 336 4.35 21.16 -5.61
N LEU A 337 3.98 20.46 -6.69
CA LEU A 337 4.88 19.56 -7.41
C LEU A 337 6.13 20.30 -7.91
N ASP A 338 5.98 21.49 -8.50
CA ASP A 338 7.11 22.33 -8.94
C ASP A 338 8.05 22.72 -7.78
N ILE A 339 7.48 23.08 -6.62
CA ILE A 339 8.26 23.44 -5.43
C ILE A 339 9.07 22.23 -4.94
N ILE A 340 8.45 21.05 -4.89
CA ILE A 340 9.09 19.82 -4.45
C ILE A 340 10.21 19.42 -5.40
N GLU A 341 9.97 19.44 -6.71
CA GLU A 341 10.99 19.14 -7.73
C GLU A 341 12.20 20.06 -7.62
N ARG A 342 12.00 21.37 -7.45
CA ARG A 342 13.10 22.31 -7.21
C ARG A 342 13.82 22.03 -5.90
N ALA A 343 13.10 21.65 -4.85
CA ALA A 343 13.69 21.28 -3.57
C ALA A 343 14.51 19.98 -3.67
N LEU A 344 14.11 19.07 -4.56
CA LEU A 344 14.80 17.85 -4.98
C LEU A 344 15.90 18.12 -6.04
N GLY A 345 16.17 19.38 -6.38
CA GLY A 345 17.23 19.74 -7.31
C GLY A 345 16.98 19.34 -8.77
N VAL A 346 15.73 19.05 -9.15
CA VAL A 346 15.35 18.82 -10.55
C VAL A 346 15.46 20.15 -11.31
N GLY A 347 16.33 20.18 -12.31
CA GLY A 347 16.64 21.38 -13.10
C GLY A 347 15.64 21.64 -14.22
N GLU A 348 15.86 22.71 -14.99
CA GLU A 348 15.08 23.03 -16.20
C GLU A 348 15.25 21.97 -17.31
N ASP A 349 16.28 21.14 -17.22
CA ASP A 349 16.52 20.00 -18.12
C ASP A 349 15.63 18.79 -17.78
N GLY A 350 14.89 18.82 -16.66
CA GLY A 350 13.99 17.74 -16.23
C GLY A 350 14.71 16.48 -15.74
N ILE A 351 16.04 16.55 -15.53
CA ILE A 351 16.85 15.42 -15.07
C ILE A 351 16.71 15.28 -13.56
N TRP A 352 16.47 14.04 -13.11
CA TRP A 352 16.39 13.67 -11.70
C TRP A 352 17.79 13.28 -11.21
N PRO A 353 18.37 13.96 -10.21
CA PRO A 353 19.75 13.70 -9.77
C PRO A 353 19.85 12.50 -8.81
N TYR A 354 18.93 11.55 -8.89
CA TYR A 354 18.77 10.45 -7.94
C TYR A 354 18.69 9.11 -8.63
N THR A 355 18.92 8.06 -7.86
CA THR A 355 18.76 6.66 -8.25
C THR A 355 17.94 5.94 -7.17
N GLU A 356 17.62 4.68 -7.42
CA GLU A 356 17.02 3.79 -6.43
C GLU A 356 17.88 3.72 -5.16
N GLN A 357 19.21 3.71 -5.30
CA GLN A 357 20.13 3.73 -4.16
C GLN A 357 19.98 5.00 -3.32
N SER A 358 19.63 6.14 -3.92
CA SER A 358 19.37 7.38 -3.17
C SER A 358 18.15 7.25 -2.24
N VAL A 359 17.21 6.36 -2.55
CA VAL A 359 16.06 6.04 -1.69
C VAL A 359 16.53 5.21 -0.50
N GLU A 360 17.31 4.17 -0.73
CA GLU A 360 17.87 3.33 0.33
C GLU A 360 18.76 4.13 1.29
N ASP A 361 19.63 4.99 0.75
CA ASP A 361 20.49 5.87 1.55
C ASP A 361 19.67 6.83 2.43
N ALA A 362 18.51 7.30 1.94
CA ALA A 362 17.60 8.15 2.70
C ALA A 362 16.89 7.38 3.82
N ILE A 363 16.46 6.15 3.56
CA ILE A 363 15.87 5.27 4.59
C ILE A 363 16.88 5.04 5.72
N ASP A 364 18.12 4.66 5.38
CA ASP A 364 19.17 4.40 6.37
C ASP A 364 19.53 5.65 7.18
N ALA A 365 19.57 6.81 6.53
CA ALA A 365 19.79 8.09 7.20
C ALA A 365 18.66 8.40 8.20
N VAL A 366 17.39 8.27 7.80
CA VAL A 366 16.24 8.51 8.68
C VAL A 366 16.20 7.53 9.85
N ILE A 367 16.55 6.25 9.62
CA ILE A 367 16.68 5.24 10.68
C ILE A 367 17.74 5.62 11.71
N THR A 368 18.82 6.28 11.29
CA THR A 368 19.98 6.56 12.14
C THR A 368 19.87 7.91 12.85
N ASP A 369 19.47 8.94 12.11
CA ASP A 369 19.55 10.35 12.52
C ASP A 369 18.16 10.99 12.72
N GLU A 370 17.07 10.25 12.48
CA GLU A 370 15.68 10.69 12.69
C GLU A 370 15.39 12.05 12.02
N LEU A 371 14.88 13.04 12.77
CA LEU A 371 14.55 14.38 12.26
C LEU A 371 15.77 15.15 11.73
N ASP A 372 16.97 14.85 12.23
CA ASP A 372 18.23 15.47 11.83
C ASP A 372 18.81 14.85 10.54
N ALA A 373 18.26 13.72 10.08
CA ALA A 373 18.71 13.01 8.89
C ALA A 373 18.70 13.92 7.66
N VAL A 374 19.83 14.04 6.97
CA VAL A 374 19.94 14.84 5.75
C VAL A 374 19.67 13.95 4.54
N ILE A 375 18.49 14.11 3.95
CA ILE A 375 18.05 13.41 2.75
C ILE A 375 17.82 14.42 1.61
N TYR A 376 18.34 14.11 0.43
CA TYR A 376 18.15 14.95 -0.76
C TYR A 376 18.56 16.42 -0.55
N GLY A 377 19.56 16.66 0.30
CA GLY A 377 20.10 18.01 0.59
C GLY A 377 19.35 18.82 1.65
N ARG A 378 18.36 18.24 2.36
CA ARG A 378 17.64 18.88 3.47
C ARG A 378 17.48 17.92 4.64
N THR A 379 17.30 18.45 5.85
CA THR A 379 16.93 17.62 6.99
C THR A 379 15.52 17.06 6.81
N LEU A 380 15.23 15.91 7.41
CA LEU A 380 13.89 15.33 7.45
C LEU A 380 12.87 16.32 8.03
N GLU A 381 13.22 17.01 9.12
CA GLU A 381 12.40 18.07 9.70
C GLU A 381 12.09 19.18 8.67
N SER A 382 13.09 19.61 7.89
CA SER A 382 12.88 20.61 6.86
C SER A 382 12.00 20.12 5.72
N TRP A 383 12.03 18.82 5.38
CA TRP A 383 11.11 18.23 4.41
C TRP A 383 9.69 18.24 4.94
N ILE A 384 9.47 17.72 6.15
CA ILE A 384 8.16 17.73 6.82
C ILE A 384 7.59 19.14 6.86
N GLY A 385 8.38 20.13 7.32
CA GLY A 385 7.97 21.52 7.37
C GLY A 385 7.60 22.10 6.01
N LEU A 386 8.35 21.77 4.95
CA LEU A 386 8.03 22.19 3.59
C LEU A 386 6.69 21.60 3.12
N LEU A 387 6.45 20.30 3.33
CA LEU A 387 5.24 19.64 2.88
C LEU A 387 3.98 20.21 3.56
N PHE A 388 4.03 20.41 4.88
CA PHE A 388 2.92 21.05 5.60
C PHE A 388 2.74 22.53 5.27
N GLN A 389 3.80 23.23 4.86
CA GLN A 389 3.70 24.61 4.42
C GLN A 389 2.93 24.75 3.10
N ILE A 390 3.13 23.82 2.15
CA ILE A 390 2.59 23.94 0.79
C ILE A 390 1.26 23.19 0.59
N ALA A 391 1.01 22.11 1.35
CA ALA A 391 -0.20 21.30 1.19
C ALA A 391 -1.52 22.08 1.31
N PRO A 392 -1.67 23.08 2.22
CA PRO A 392 -2.91 23.86 2.34
C PRO A 392 -3.36 24.54 1.03
N ASP A 393 -2.40 24.97 0.19
CA ASP A 393 -2.70 25.63 -1.09
C ASP A 393 -3.44 24.70 -2.06
N GLY A 394 -3.23 23.38 -1.95
CA GLY A 394 -3.92 22.35 -2.73
C GLY A 394 -5.23 21.83 -2.11
N LEU A 395 -5.55 22.23 -0.88
CA LEU A 395 -6.70 21.70 -0.11
C LEU A 395 -7.84 22.70 0.07
N GLY A 396 -7.55 23.99 0.10
CA GLY A 396 -8.57 25.01 0.33
C GLY A 396 -9.31 24.79 1.65
N VAL A 397 -10.61 24.47 1.59
CA VAL A 397 -11.44 24.26 2.80
C VAL A 397 -11.16 22.95 3.54
N GLU A 398 -10.40 22.03 2.93
CA GLU A 398 -10.04 20.74 3.53
C GLU A 398 -8.72 20.79 4.31
N ALA A 399 -8.09 21.96 4.43
CA ALA A 399 -6.78 22.11 5.08
C ALA A 399 -6.80 21.73 6.57
N ASP A 400 -7.95 21.88 7.25
CA ASP A 400 -8.10 21.55 8.67
C ASP A 400 -7.88 20.05 8.95
N TYR A 401 -8.05 19.17 7.95
CA TYR A 401 -7.74 17.74 8.10
C TYR A 401 -6.25 17.47 8.33
N LEU A 402 -5.35 18.42 8.10
CA LEU A 402 -3.91 18.25 8.37
C LEU A 402 -3.59 18.24 9.87
N GLU A 403 -4.43 18.83 10.73
CA GLU A 403 -4.11 19.04 12.15
C GLU A 403 -3.80 17.74 12.91
N PRO A 404 -4.61 16.66 12.82
CA PRO A 404 -4.31 15.41 13.53
C PRO A 404 -2.97 14.79 13.12
N LEU A 405 -2.58 14.90 11.85
CA LEU A 405 -1.29 14.40 11.37
C LEU A 405 -0.12 15.23 11.91
N MET A 406 -0.27 16.56 12.01
CA MET A 406 0.77 17.43 12.59
C MET A 406 1.02 17.13 14.07
N ASP A 407 -0.05 16.85 14.80
CA ASP A 407 0.00 16.55 16.24
C ASP A 407 0.37 15.10 16.52
N PHE A 408 0.24 14.21 15.53
CA PHE A 408 0.61 12.81 15.66
C PHE A 408 2.08 12.69 16.03
N LYS A 409 2.31 11.96 17.12
CA LYS A 409 3.63 11.48 17.54
C LYS A 409 3.55 9.97 17.47
N GLY A 410 4.23 9.43 16.46
CA GLY A 410 4.49 8.01 16.35
C GLY A 410 5.28 7.46 17.55
N ILE A 411 5.70 6.21 17.45
CA ILE A 411 6.53 5.55 18.45
C ILE A 411 7.97 6.06 18.45
#